data_AF-A0A7C1MXB4-F1
#
_entry.id   AF-A0A7C1MXB4-F1
#
_cell.length_a   1.000
_cell.length_b   1.000
_cell.length_c   1.000
_cell.angle_alpha   90.00
_cell.angle_beta   90.00
_cell.angle_gamma   90.00
#
_symmetry.space_group_name_H-M   'P 1'
#
loop_
_entity.id
_entity.type
_entity.pdbx_description
1 polymer ?
#
loop_
_entity_poly.entity_id
_entity_poly.type
_entity_poly.pdbx_seq_one_letter_code
_entity_poly.pdbx_strand_id
1 'polypeptide(L)'
;MKTLEKVIAKIENTPTSFLFWVTSFLGLIAVRLLIENWLGGFQNRSGLFLFYEFAHTLLFFLIVYFLFLGILEKFLKIGIKKISNVLLWGYLIILAPPIIDNIISGGTGFWSFYDFGSARDLIGNFFTFFDSTPEIGITYGVRVEVALAVIFLLIYGYLKSKNILKSLTLAVISYTAFFVLATAPSWITILAKGFFKGFLAVGIVDTAQMFLTPAKIFSHEIVDIISSLNIKMSLIYSLVITGIILIGLFFNYKEKFILFLKNSRPPQLIYHGGLLIIGVGLGSILNNEVLEINFFNIVSFLVLLIAVVCAWLSSVVVNDLQDKKIDAKTNIDRPLIKEIFSVGEYKTLGWTLFLISILFSSIVSFKVALLFIAYQAIAWLYSSWPLRLKRIAFVSTFTSAMASLMILFSGYILISPLQNIKSFPFDIIALLVIGYTLSLPVKDFRDVEGDRENGVYTIPVVFGNEWGKIIVGSGIFISFILSVVFLNEFKLFWWSILFGGIAFWTVIKHKNPRTLPWWILGLVFIYGLILVKIILL
;
A
#
# COMPACT_ATOMS: atom_id res chain seq x y z
N MET A 1 -44.57 6.53 -1.12
CA MET A 1 -43.51 7.21 -0.34
C MET A 1 -43.27 6.59 1.04
N LYS A 2 -44.28 6.50 1.93
CA LYS A 2 -44.14 5.90 3.28
C LYS A 2 -43.58 4.47 3.30
N THR A 3 -43.96 3.62 2.33
CA THR A 3 -43.44 2.25 2.23
C THR A 3 -41.94 2.22 1.91
N LEU A 4 -41.48 3.06 0.99
CA LEU A 4 -40.09 3.16 0.58
C LEU A 4 -39.20 3.66 1.74
N GLU A 5 -39.69 4.61 2.53
CA GLU A 5 -39.00 5.08 3.74
C GLU A 5 -38.80 3.95 4.75
N LYS A 6 -39.83 3.10 4.96
CA LYS A 6 -39.73 1.94 5.85
C LYS A 6 -38.67 0.94 5.36
N VAL A 7 -38.62 0.67 4.06
CA VAL A 7 -37.63 -0.23 3.46
C VAL A 7 -36.21 0.32 3.66
N ILE A 8 -35.98 1.59 3.36
CA ILE A 8 -34.68 2.23 3.53
C ILE A 8 -34.26 2.26 5.00
N ALA A 9 -35.20 2.56 5.92
CA ALA A 9 -34.92 2.51 7.35
C ALA A 9 -34.53 1.09 7.81
N LYS A 10 -35.13 0.04 7.25
CA LYS A 10 -34.73 -1.35 7.53
C LYS A 10 -33.31 -1.63 7.05
N ILE A 11 -32.96 -1.20 5.83
CA ILE A 11 -31.61 -1.35 5.27
C ILE A 11 -30.58 -0.62 6.14
N GLU A 12 -30.80 0.65 6.44
CA GLU A 12 -29.87 1.48 7.23
C GLU A 12 -29.56 0.87 8.60
N ASN A 13 -30.56 0.30 9.25
CA ASN A 13 -30.42 -0.27 10.60
C ASN A 13 -30.03 -1.76 10.58
N THR A 14 -29.69 -2.33 9.41
CA THR A 14 -29.22 -3.71 9.33
C THR A 14 -27.94 -3.88 10.17
N PRO A 15 -27.85 -4.91 11.04
CA PRO A 15 -26.65 -5.16 11.82
C PRO A 15 -25.49 -5.50 10.88
N THR A 16 -24.47 -4.65 10.85
CA THR A 16 -23.26 -4.85 10.05
C THR A 16 -22.01 -4.68 10.89
N SER A 17 -21.03 -5.54 10.62
CA SER A 17 -19.66 -5.48 11.15
C SER A 17 -18.70 -5.21 10.00
N PHE A 18 -17.46 -4.80 10.31
CA PHE A 18 -16.44 -4.58 9.27
C PHE A 18 -16.15 -5.85 8.46
N LEU A 19 -16.00 -7.00 9.13
CA LEU A 19 -15.76 -8.28 8.44
C LEU A 19 -16.91 -8.63 7.50
N PHE A 20 -18.16 -8.50 7.97
CA PHE A 20 -19.33 -8.75 7.14
C PHE A 20 -19.38 -7.82 5.92
N TRP A 21 -19.02 -6.56 6.11
CA TRP A 21 -18.93 -5.59 5.03
C TRP A 21 -17.87 -6.00 4.00
N VAL A 22 -16.65 -6.33 4.44
CA VAL A 22 -15.55 -6.77 3.56
C VAL A 22 -15.94 -8.01 2.79
N THR A 23 -16.48 -9.04 3.45
CA THR A 23 -16.86 -10.29 2.78
C THR A 23 -18.01 -10.08 1.79
N SER A 24 -18.97 -9.22 2.12
CA SER A 24 -20.08 -8.88 1.20
C SER A 24 -19.58 -8.11 0.00
N PHE A 25 -18.72 -7.12 0.20
CA PHE A 25 -18.14 -6.32 -0.88
C PHE A 25 -17.27 -7.18 -1.81
N LEU A 26 -16.37 -8.00 -1.26
CA LEU A 26 -15.57 -8.94 -2.06
C LEU A 26 -16.45 -9.98 -2.77
N GLY A 27 -17.54 -10.42 -2.14
CA GLY A 27 -18.54 -11.28 -2.77
C GLY A 27 -19.18 -10.62 -3.99
N LEU A 28 -19.56 -9.34 -3.91
CA LEU A 28 -20.09 -8.58 -5.04
C LEU A 28 -19.09 -8.47 -6.19
N ILE A 29 -17.82 -8.17 -5.89
CA ILE A 29 -16.76 -8.12 -6.90
C ILE A 29 -16.55 -9.49 -7.56
N ALA A 30 -16.52 -10.56 -6.76
CA ALA A 30 -16.37 -11.92 -7.27
C ALA A 30 -17.54 -12.32 -8.18
N VAL A 31 -18.79 -11.99 -7.79
CA VAL A 31 -19.98 -12.26 -8.62
C VAL A 31 -19.96 -11.42 -9.90
N ARG A 32 -19.54 -10.15 -9.84
CA ARG A 32 -19.37 -9.31 -11.04
C ARG A 32 -18.43 -9.96 -12.05
N LEU A 33 -17.23 -10.34 -11.61
CA LEU A 33 -16.22 -10.98 -12.47
C LEU A 33 -16.67 -12.35 -12.96
N LEU A 34 -17.38 -13.11 -12.13
CA LEU A 34 -17.96 -14.40 -12.52
C LEU A 34 -18.96 -14.23 -13.66
N ILE A 35 -19.84 -13.22 -13.60
CA ILE A 35 -20.81 -12.93 -14.65
C ILE A 35 -20.08 -12.56 -15.95
N GLU A 36 -19.07 -11.69 -15.90
CA GLU A 36 -18.29 -11.31 -17.09
C GLU A 36 -17.58 -12.50 -17.72
N ASN A 37 -16.93 -13.34 -16.91
CA ASN A 37 -16.26 -14.55 -17.38
C ASN A 37 -17.25 -15.59 -17.91
N TRP A 38 -18.42 -15.73 -17.27
CA TRP A 38 -19.49 -16.64 -17.72
C TRP A 38 -20.04 -16.22 -19.09
N LEU A 39 -20.38 -14.93 -19.26
CA LEU A 39 -20.90 -14.40 -20.51
C LEU A 39 -19.84 -14.43 -21.62
N GLY A 40 -18.57 -14.25 -21.27
CA GLY A 40 -17.44 -14.44 -22.17
C GLY A 40 -17.12 -15.91 -22.50
N GLY A 41 -17.85 -16.88 -21.94
CA GLY A 41 -17.68 -18.31 -22.22
C GLY A 41 -16.49 -18.99 -21.52
N PHE A 42 -16.04 -18.45 -20.37
CA PHE A 42 -14.89 -18.95 -19.59
C PHE A 42 -13.66 -19.25 -20.45
N GLN A 43 -13.24 -18.27 -21.24
CA GLN A 43 -12.04 -18.39 -22.05
C GLN A 43 -10.84 -18.74 -21.18
N ASN A 44 -9.93 -19.56 -21.72
CA ASN A 44 -8.69 -19.91 -21.01
C ASN A 44 -7.79 -18.67 -20.89
N ARG A 45 -7.66 -18.14 -19.67
CA ARG A 45 -6.86 -16.95 -19.35
C ARG A 45 -5.77 -17.31 -18.34
N SER A 46 -4.65 -16.60 -18.38
CA SER A 46 -3.57 -16.80 -17.41
C SER A 46 -4.01 -16.30 -16.02
N GLY A 47 -3.45 -16.88 -14.96
CA GLY A 47 -3.72 -16.40 -13.60
C GLY A 47 -3.31 -14.93 -13.39
N LEU A 48 -2.30 -14.46 -14.13
CA LEU A 48 -1.86 -13.07 -14.11
C LEU A 48 -2.93 -12.13 -14.69
N PHE A 49 -3.54 -12.52 -15.82
CA PHE A 49 -4.63 -11.78 -16.44
C PHE A 49 -5.81 -11.62 -15.47
N LEU A 50 -6.25 -12.75 -14.88
CA LEU A 50 -7.37 -12.77 -13.93
C LEU A 50 -7.07 -11.91 -12.69
N PHE A 51 -5.83 -11.90 -12.21
CA PHE A 51 -5.44 -11.05 -11.10
C PHE A 51 -5.50 -9.56 -11.46
N TYR A 52 -5.00 -9.15 -12.62
CA TYR A 52 -5.04 -7.74 -13.02
C TYR A 52 -6.46 -7.24 -13.24
N GLU A 53 -7.32 -8.07 -13.84
CA GLU A 53 -8.75 -7.82 -13.93
C GLU A 53 -9.36 -7.66 -12.53
N PHE A 54 -9.15 -8.64 -11.64
CA PHE A 54 -9.65 -8.56 -10.27
C PHE A 54 -9.16 -7.32 -9.51
N ALA A 55 -7.86 -7.02 -9.55
CA ALA A 55 -7.27 -5.90 -8.83
C ALA A 55 -7.82 -4.57 -9.34
N HIS A 56 -7.95 -4.42 -10.66
CA HIS A 56 -8.53 -3.24 -11.28
C HIS A 56 -9.99 -3.02 -10.86
N THR A 57 -10.82 -4.06 -11.03
CA THR A 57 -12.24 -4.03 -10.68
C THR A 57 -12.43 -3.76 -9.18
N LEU A 58 -11.69 -4.45 -8.33
CA LEU A 58 -11.72 -4.27 -6.87
C LEU A 58 -11.41 -2.82 -6.50
N LEU A 59 -10.29 -2.28 -6.98
CA LEU A 59 -9.83 -0.93 -6.62
C LEU A 59 -10.76 0.15 -7.18
N PHE A 60 -11.24 0.00 -8.41
CA PHE A 60 -12.19 0.94 -9.01
C PHE A 60 -13.46 1.06 -8.16
N PHE A 61 -14.12 -0.07 -7.90
CA PHE A 61 -15.36 -0.08 -7.13
C PHE A 61 -15.13 0.31 -5.66
N LEU A 62 -13.96 0.02 -5.10
CA LEU A 62 -13.62 0.46 -3.74
C LEU A 62 -13.49 2.00 -3.67
N ILE A 63 -12.87 2.63 -4.69
CA ILE A 63 -12.80 4.09 -4.82
C ILE A 63 -14.19 4.68 -4.93
N VAL A 64 -15.02 4.17 -5.85
CA VAL A 64 -16.40 4.60 -6.01
C VAL A 64 -17.12 4.49 -4.65
N TYR A 65 -16.93 3.40 -3.93
CA TYR A 65 -17.64 3.13 -2.68
C TYR A 65 -17.29 4.17 -1.62
N PHE A 66 -16.00 4.37 -1.35
CA PHE A 66 -15.56 5.32 -0.33
C PHE A 66 -15.80 6.78 -0.73
N LEU A 67 -15.73 7.10 -2.02
CA LEU A 67 -16.10 8.42 -2.54
C LEU A 67 -17.56 8.73 -2.23
N PHE A 68 -18.48 7.82 -2.58
CA PHE A 68 -19.90 8.01 -2.32
C PHE A 68 -20.26 7.93 -0.84
N LEU A 69 -19.53 7.13 -0.05
CA LEU A 69 -19.66 7.12 1.41
C LEU A 69 -19.40 8.52 1.98
N GLY A 70 -18.30 9.17 1.57
CA GLY A 70 -17.95 10.51 2.01
C GLY A 70 -18.89 11.61 1.48
N ILE A 71 -19.30 11.53 0.21
CA ILE A 71 -20.28 12.47 -0.39
C ILE A 71 -21.59 12.42 0.40
N LEU A 72 -22.16 11.22 0.60
CA LEU A 72 -23.42 11.05 1.30
C LEU A 72 -23.32 11.44 2.77
N GLU A 73 -22.23 11.08 3.46
CA GLU A 73 -22.02 11.42 4.87
C GLU A 73 -22.05 12.94 5.04
N LYS A 74 -21.22 13.65 4.28
CA LYS A 74 -21.09 15.10 4.36
C LYS A 74 -22.37 15.82 3.95
N PHE A 75 -23.00 15.35 2.87
CA PHE A 75 -24.13 16.05 2.27
C PHE A 75 -25.44 15.80 3.03
N LEU A 76 -25.68 14.57 3.49
CA LEU A 76 -26.91 14.19 4.20
C LEU A 76 -26.77 14.26 5.73
N LYS A 77 -25.56 14.34 6.28
CA LYS A 77 -25.29 14.33 7.73
C LYS A 77 -25.85 13.07 8.42
N ILE A 78 -25.77 11.94 7.73
CA ILE A 78 -26.19 10.63 8.25
C ILE A 78 -24.92 9.86 8.65
N GLY A 79 -24.98 9.11 9.76
CA GLY A 79 -23.83 8.34 10.23
C GLY A 79 -23.32 7.32 9.21
N ILE A 80 -21.99 7.19 9.10
CA ILE A 80 -21.24 6.33 8.16
C ILE A 80 -21.83 4.92 8.08
N LYS A 81 -22.16 4.29 9.22
CA LYS A 81 -22.68 2.92 9.24
C LYS A 81 -23.97 2.75 8.42
N LYS A 82 -24.90 3.70 8.54
CA LYS A 82 -26.19 3.65 7.82
C LYS A 82 -25.98 3.82 6.32
N ILE A 83 -25.15 4.78 5.94
CA ILE A 83 -24.81 5.04 4.54
C ILE A 83 -24.08 3.85 3.94
N SER A 84 -23.14 3.26 4.69
CA SER A 84 -22.43 2.05 4.28
C SER A 84 -23.41 0.90 4.00
N ASN A 85 -24.43 0.71 4.83
CA ASN A 85 -25.44 -0.32 4.56
C ASN A 85 -26.23 -0.04 3.29
N VAL A 86 -26.65 1.22 3.07
CA VAL A 86 -27.38 1.63 1.87
C VAL A 86 -26.54 1.45 0.61
N LEU A 87 -25.26 1.84 0.65
CA LEU A 87 -24.35 1.67 -0.47
C LEU A 87 -24.11 0.19 -0.78
N LEU A 88 -23.86 -0.66 0.23
CA LEU A 88 -23.64 -2.09 0.01
C LEU A 88 -24.83 -2.76 -0.70
N TRP A 89 -26.06 -2.37 -0.36
CA TRP A 89 -27.27 -2.81 -1.08
C TRP A 89 -27.37 -2.21 -2.48
N GLY A 90 -27.08 -0.91 -2.63
CA GLY A 90 -27.08 -0.22 -3.92
C GLY A 90 -26.08 -0.81 -4.92
N TYR A 91 -24.96 -1.34 -4.43
CA TYR A 91 -23.91 -1.96 -5.25
C TYR A 91 -24.33 -3.24 -5.96
N LEU A 92 -25.51 -3.81 -5.67
CA LEU A 92 -26.07 -4.87 -6.52
C LEU A 92 -26.23 -4.41 -7.98
N ILE A 93 -26.35 -3.10 -8.20
CA ILE A 93 -26.46 -2.52 -9.54
C ILE A 93 -25.23 -2.79 -10.41
N ILE A 94 -24.06 -2.95 -9.80
CA ILE A 94 -22.83 -3.23 -10.55
C ILE A 94 -22.92 -4.58 -11.25
N LEU A 95 -23.87 -5.46 -10.94
CA LEU A 95 -24.01 -6.74 -11.62
C LEU A 95 -24.74 -6.62 -12.97
N ALA A 96 -25.42 -5.48 -13.21
CA ALA A 96 -26.28 -5.29 -14.38
C ALA A 96 -25.54 -5.03 -15.70
N PRO A 97 -24.45 -4.22 -15.77
CA PRO A 97 -23.85 -3.84 -17.05
C PRO A 97 -23.48 -5.00 -17.98
N PRO A 98 -22.77 -6.06 -17.54
CA PRO A 98 -22.36 -7.13 -18.43
C PRO A 98 -23.57 -7.89 -19.00
N ILE A 99 -24.63 -8.03 -18.20
CA ILE A 99 -25.87 -8.68 -18.61
C ILE A 99 -26.58 -7.85 -19.67
N ILE A 100 -26.72 -6.55 -19.43
CA ILE A 100 -27.36 -5.62 -20.36
C ILE A 100 -26.58 -5.57 -21.68
N ASP A 101 -25.26 -5.41 -21.61
CA ASP A 101 -24.39 -5.36 -22.78
C ASP A 101 -24.45 -6.66 -23.58
N ASN A 102 -24.46 -7.82 -22.92
CA ASN A 102 -24.60 -9.11 -23.58
C ASN A 102 -25.96 -9.28 -24.28
N ILE A 103 -27.05 -8.80 -23.68
CA ILE A 103 -28.38 -8.83 -24.30
C ILE A 103 -28.42 -7.92 -25.54
N ILE A 104 -27.93 -6.69 -25.42
CA ILE A 104 -27.98 -5.70 -26.51
C ILE A 104 -27.07 -6.11 -27.68
N SER A 105 -25.88 -6.63 -27.39
CA SER A 105 -24.92 -7.09 -28.40
C SER A 105 -25.29 -8.43 -29.05
N GLY A 106 -26.38 -9.08 -28.64
CA GLY A 106 -26.76 -10.40 -29.16
C GLY A 106 -25.80 -11.52 -28.77
N GLY A 107 -25.10 -11.38 -27.63
CA GLY A 107 -24.21 -12.39 -27.07
C GLY A 107 -22.72 -12.22 -27.41
N THR A 108 -22.32 -11.19 -28.16
CA THR A 108 -20.90 -10.92 -28.42
C THR A 108 -20.22 -10.15 -27.28
N GLY A 109 -21.00 -9.44 -26.47
CA GLY A 109 -20.53 -8.50 -25.47
C GLY A 109 -19.99 -7.20 -26.07
N PHE A 110 -19.76 -6.22 -25.21
CA PHE A 110 -19.04 -4.99 -25.52
C PHE A 110 -17.80 -4.87 -24.63
N TRP A 111 -16.73 -4.27 -25.15
CA TRP A 111 -15.56 -3.99 -24.33
C TRP A 111 -15.77 -2.71 -23.52
N SER A 112 -16.16 -2.89 -22.26
CA SER A 112 -16.39 -1.81 -21.30
C SER A 112 -15.09 -1.42 -20.59
N PHE A 113 -14.72 -0.14 -20.67
CA PHE A 113 -13.59 0.43 -19.94
C PHE A 113 -13.85 1.90 -19.55
N TYR A 114 -13.39 2.86 -20.36
CA TYR A 114 -13.35 4.29 -20.06
C TYR A 114 -13.67 5.11 -21.30
N ASP A 115 -14.16 6.33 -21.10
CA ASP A 115 -14.35 7.32 -22.15
C ASP A 115 -13.05 8.15 -22.32
N PHE A 116 -12.46 8.06 -23.52
CA PHE A 116 -11.25 8.78 -23.88
C PHE A 116 -11.59 10.05 -24.66
N GLY A 117 -11.14 11.20 -24.17
CA GLY A 117 -11.44 12.51 -24.76
C GLY A 117 -10.32 13.53 -24.55
N SER A 118 -10.20 14.50 -25.46
CA SER A 118 -9.47 15.74 -25.18
C SER A 118 -10.23 16.59 -24.15
N ALA A 119 -9.59 17.62 -23.59
CA ALA A 119 -10.25 18.53 -22.65
C ALA A 119 -11.56 19.15 -23.21
N ARG A 120 -11.64 19.37 -24.53
CA ARG A 120 -12.85 19.87 -25.20
C ARG A 120 -13.92 18.78 -25.32
N ASP A 121 -13.52 17.57 -25.72
CA ASP A 121 -14.43 16.43 -25.87
C ASP A 121 -15.06 16.08 -24.52
N LEU A 122 -14.27 16.08 -23.44
CA LEU A 122 -14.76 15.79 -22.09
C LEU A 122 -15.85 16.78 -21.63
N ILE A 123 -15.78 18.05 -22.02
CA ILE A 123 -16.83 19.03 -21.72
C ILE A 123 -18.10 18.68 -22.51
N GLY A 124 -17.98 18.33 -23.79
CA GLY A 124 -19.11 17.89 -24.61
C GLY A 124 -19.76 16.62 -24.05
N ASN A 125 -18.95 15.59 -23.82
CA ASN A 125 -19.35 14.29 -23.31
C ASN A 125 -20.06 14.39 -21.94
N PHE A 126 -19.70 15.38 -21.12
CA PHE A 126 -20.41 15.63 -19.86
C PHE A 126 -21.88 15.98 -20.06
N PHE A 127 -22.22 16.75 -21.11
CA PHE A 127 -23.60 17.16 -21.38
C PHE A 127 -24.36 16.17 -22.27
N THR A 128 -23.68 15.29 -23.00
CA THR A 128 -24.30 14.25 -23.85
C THR A 128 -24.45 12.90 -23.15
N PHE A 129 -24.16 12.82 -21.85
CA PHE A 129 -24.16 11.57 -21.08
C PHE A 129 -23.17 10.55 -21.69
N PHE A 130 -21.89 10.92 -21.63
CA PHE A 130 -20.72 10.26 -22.22
C PHE A 130 -20.62 10.46 -23.74
N ASP A 131 -19.63 9.82 -24.36
CA ASP A 131 -19.41 9.83 -25.81
C ASP A 131 -20.63 9.33 -26.62
N SER A 132 -20.60 9.47 -27.94
CA SER A 132 -21.68 9.02 -28.82
C SER A 132 -21.61 7.54 -29.20
N THR A 133 -20.62 6.78 -28.72
CA THR A 133 -20.32 5.40 -29.14
C THR A 133 -20.51 4.39 -28.01
N PRO A 134 -21.75 4.01 -27.67
CA PRO A 134 -22.08 3.12 -26.54
C PRO A 134 -21.71 1.62 -26.76
N GLU A 135 -21.00 1.29 -27.84
CA GLU A 135 -20.55 -0.08 -28.15
C GLU A 135 -19.11 -0.33 -27.64
N ILE A 136 -18.38 0.72 -27.26
CA ILE A 136 -16.99 0.66 -26.78
C ILE A 136 -16.76 1.69 -25.67
N GLY A 137 -15.91 1.39 -24.68
CA GLY A 137 -15.60 2.33 -23.60
C GLY A 137 -16.74 2.39 -22.59
N ILE A 138 -17.61 3.41 -22.67
CA ILE A 138 -18.78 3.55 -21.78
C ILE A 138 -20.02 2.99 -22.47
N THR A 139 -20.23 1.71 -22.21
CA THR A 139 -21.23 0.87 -22.87
C THR A 139 -22.67 1.17 -22.43
N TYR A 140 -23.66 0.66 -23.17
CA TYR A 140 -25.07 0.77 -22.81
C TYR A 140 -25.36 0.33 -21.37
N GLY A 141 -24.80 -0.81 -20.95
CA GLY A 141 -24.93 -1.34 -19.60
C GLY A 141 -24.40 -0.38 -18.53
N VAL A 142 -23.22 0.21 -18.74
CA VAL A 142 -22.63 1.18 -17.81
C VAL A 142 -23.45 2.48 -17.78
N ARG A 143 -23.95 2.94 -18.93
CA ARG A 143 -24.84 4.12 -19.01
C ARG A 143 -26.11 3.92 -18.19
N VAL A 144 -26.74 2.75 -18.32
CA VAL A 144 -27.93 2.38 -17.53
C VAL A 144 -27.59 2.31 -16.04
N GLU A 145 -26.46 1.70 -15.67
CA GLU A 145 -25.99 1.65 -14.28
C GLU A 145 -25.84 3.07 -13.70
N VAL A 146 -25.11 3.96 -14.38
CA VAL A 146 -24.89 5.34 -13.91
C VAL A 146 -26.22 6.09 -13.79
N ALA A 147 -27.11 5.97 -14.78
CA ALA A 147 -28.41 6.63 -14.75
C ALA A 147 -29.26 6.17 -13.55
N LEU A 148 -29.35 4.86 -13.33
CA LEU A 148 -30.10 4.29 -12.21
C LEU A 148 -29.45 4.65 -10.87
N ALA A 149 -28.12 4.63 -10.76
CA ALA A 149 -27.40 5.03 -9.55
C ALA A 149 -27.70 6.49 -9.19
N VAL A 150 -27.66 7.41 -10.17
CA VAL A 150 -28.00 8.82 -9.95
C VAL A 150 -29.46 8.99 -9.53
N ILE A 151 -30.40 8.27 -10.15
CA ILE A 151 -31.82 8.27 -9.76
C ILE A 151 -32.00 7.76 -8.32
N PHE A 152 -31.36 6.65 -7.95
CA PHE A 152 -31.44 6.10 -6.60
C PHE A 152 -30.85 7.04 -5.54
N LEU A 153 -29.73 7.71 -5.85
CA LEU A 153 -29.12 8.71 -4.97
C LEU A 153 -29.99 9.96 -4.83
N LEU A 154 -30.66 10.40 -5.91
CA LEU A 154 -31.65 11.47 -5.87
C LEU A 154 -32.84 11.10 -4.95
N ILE A 155 -33.40 9.90 -5.14
CA ILE A 155 -34.51 9.40 -4.33
C ILE A 155 -34.09 9.29 -2.87
N TYR A 156 -32.94 8.69 -2.57
CA TYR A 156 -32.42 8.57 -1.21
C TYR A 156 -32.19 9.95 -0.57
N GLY A 157 -31.58 10.87 -1.30
CA GLY A 157 -31.38 12.25 -0.87
C GLY A 157 -32.68 12.95 -0.52
N TYR A 158 -33.73 12.77 -1.33
CA TYR A 158 -35.04 13.39 -1.08
C TYR A 158 -35.73 12.77 0.12
N LEU A 159 -35.69 11.46 0.25
CA LEU A 159 -36.30 10.75 1.37
C LEU A 159 -35.68 11.17 2.71
N LYS A 160 -34.38 11.48 2.73
CA LYS A 160 -33.65 11.88 3.94
C LYS A 160 -33.66 13.37 4.23
N SER A 161 -33.63 14.21 3.21
CA SER A 161 -33.58 15.66 3.40
C SER A 161 -34.95 16.34 3.34
N LYS A 162 -35.95 15.69 2.72
CA LYS A 162 -37.24 16.29 2.34
C LYS A 162 -37.11 17.56 1.50
N ASN A 163 -35.97 17.77 0.87
CA ASN A 163 -35.65 18.97 0.10
C ASN A 163 -35.25 18.59 -1.33
N ILE A 164 -36.08 19.00 -2.30
CA ILE A 164 -35.89 18.65 -3.70
C ILE A 164 -34.62 19.28 -4.28
N LEU A 165 -34.34 20.55 -3.98
CA LEU A 165 -33.17 21.25 -4.48
C LEU A 165 -31.89 20.57 -3.98
N LYS A 166 -31.84 20.27 -2.68
CA LYS A 166 -30.73 19.53 -2.08
C LYS A 166 -30.52 18.17 -2.77
N SER A 167 -31.60 17.46 -3.09
CA SER A 167 -31.53 16.14 -3.72
C SER A 167 -31.09 16.21 -5.18
N LEU A 168 -31.51 17.23 -5.92
CA LEU A 168 -31.03 17.51 -7.27
C LEU A 168 -29.54 17.86 -7.26
N THR A 169 -29.08 18.69 -6.31
CA THR A 169 -27.65 18.97 -6.15
C THR A 169 -26.85 17.69 -5.87
N LEU A 170 -27.35 16.79 -5.01
CA LEU A 170 -26.72 15.49 -4.79
C LEU A 170 -26.63 14.67 -6.08
N ALA A 171 -27.69 14.64 -6.89
CA ALA A 171 -27.72 13.93 -8.16
C ALA A 171 -26.67 14.48 -9.14
N VAL A 172 -26.55 15.81 -9.25
CA VAL A 172 -25.55 16.46 -10.11
C VAL A 172 -24.13 16.16 -9.63
N ILE A 173 -23.85 16.27 -8.33
CA ILE A 173 -22.55 15.90 -7.75
C ILE A 173 -22.23 14.42 -8.03
N SER A 174 -23.22 13.54 -7.88
CA SER A 174 -23.08 12.11 -8.10
C SER A 174 -22.77 11.79 -9.56
N TYR A 175 -23.53 12.38 -10.49
CA TYR A 175 -23.27 12.25 -11.92
C TYR A 175 -21.86 12.75 -12.28
N THR A 176 -21.45 13.89 -11.73
CA THR A 176 -20.12 14.46 -11.96
C THR A 176 -19.02 13.54 -11.45
N ALA A 177 -19.20 12.95 -10.27
CA ALA A 177 -18.26 11.98 -9.72
C ALA A 177 -18.13 10.73 -10.61
N PHE A 178 -19.26 10.16 -11.07
CA PHE A 178 -19.24 9.04 -12.02
C PHE A 178 -18.56 9.42 -13.33
N PHE A 179 -18.86 10.60 -13.88
CA PHE A 179 -18.28 11.08 -15.12
C PHE A 179 -16.75 11.21 -15.02
N VAL A 180 -16.24 11.82 -13.95
CA VAL A 180 -14.79 11.97 -13.72
C VAL A 180 -14.11 10.60 -13.59
N LEU A 181 -14.76 9.62 -12.94
CA LEU A 181 -14.21 8.27 -12.80
C LEU A 181 -14.20 7.51 -14.14
N ALA A 182 -15.28 7.62 -14.92
CA ALA A 182 -15.42 7.03 -16.25
C ALA A 182 -14.46 7.64 -17.29
N THR A 183 -14.02 8.89 -17.08
CA THR A 183 -13.07 9.61 -17.94
C THR A 183 -11.68 9.74 -17.33
N ALA A 184 -11.40 9.02 -16.23
CA ALA A 184 -10.19 9.18 -15.43
C ALA A 184 -8.88 9.10 -16.25
N PRO A 185 -8.69 8.14 -17.18
CA PRO A 185 -7.48 8.06 -17.99
C PRO A 185 -7.19 9.34 -18.77
N SER A 186 -8.22 10.02 -19.27
CA SER A 186 -8.09 11.28 -20.00
C SER A 186 -7.57 12.39 -19.09
N TRP A 187 -8.16 12.56 -17.91
CA TRP A 187 -7.71 13.55 -16.93
C TRP A 187 -6.27 13.30 -16.47
N ILE A 188 -5.92 12.04 -16.24
CA ILE A 188 -4.55 11.66 -15.85
C ILE A 188 -3.57 12.00 -16.98
N THR A 189 -3.91 11.68 -18.23
CA THR A 189 -3.06 11.96 -19.38
C THR A 189 -2.88 13.47 -19.58
N ILE A 190 -3.97 14.24 -19.45
CA ILE A 190 -3.94 15.71 -19.51
C ILE A 190 -3.02 16.29 -18.43
N LEU A 191 -3.08 15.79 -17.19
CA LEU A 191 -2.20 16.26 -16.12
C LEU A 191 -0.74 15.83 -16.32
N ALA A 192 -0.50 14.60 -16.77
CA ALA A 192 0.85 14.06 -16.93
C ALA A 192 1.59 14.64 -18.14
N LYS A 193 0.91 14.80 -19.28
CA LYS A 193 1.52 15.30 -20.53
C LYS A 193 1.26 16.79 -20.78
N GLY A 194 0.26 17.39 -20.13
CA GLY A 194 -0.17 18.77 -20.40
C GLY A 194 0.89 19.82 -20.13
N PHE A 195 1.79 19.61 -19.17
CA PHE A 195 2.92 20.51 -18.91
C PHE A 195 3.93 20.55 -20.07
N PHE A 196 4.03 19.48 -20.86
CA PHE A 196 4.98 19.38 -21.97
C PHE A 196 4.33 19.65 -23.34
N LYS A 197 3.09 19.19 -23.52
CA LYS A 197 2.35 19.28 -24.79
C LYS A 197 1.37 20.46 -24.85
N GLY A 198 1.00 21.02 -23.70
CA GLY A 198 -0.13 21.94 -23.52
C GLY A 198 -1.41 21.19 -23.17
N PHE A 199 -2.11 21.61 -22.10
CA PHE A 199 -3.30 20.90 -21.56
C PHE A 199 -4.43 20.71 -22.57
N LEU A 200 -4.67 21.69 -23.46
CA LEU A 200 -5.71 21.60 -24.49
C LEU A 200 -5.27 20.82 -25.75
N ALA A 201 -3.99 20.51 -25.89
CA ALA A 201 -3.43 19.79 -27.03
C ALA A 201 -3.29 18.27 -26.77
N VAL A 202 -3.54 17.83 -25.53
CA VAL A 202 -3.64 16.41 -25.18
C VAL A 202 -4.98 15.88 -25.69
N GLY A 203 -4.94 14.84 -26.52
CA GLY A 203 -6.12 14.24 -27.14
C GLY A 203 -6.26 12.74 -26.90
N ILE A 204 -7.26 12.15 -27.53
CA ILE A 204 -7.64 10.73 -27.40
C ILE A 204 -6.46 9.79 -27.65
N VAL A 205 -5.68 10.06 -28.71
CA VAL A 205 -4.51 9.25 -29.08
C VAL A 205 -3.45 9.25 -27.99
N ASP A 206 -3.24 10.37 -27.29
CA ASP A 206 -2.26 10.43 -26.19
C ASP A 206 -2.67 9.54 -25.01
N THR A 207 -3.98 9.50 -24.72
CA THR A 207 -4.57 8.69 -23.65
C THR A 207 -4.48 7.22 -24.01
N ALA A 208 -4.87 6.85 -25.24
CA ALA A 208 -4.73 5.49 -25.75
C ALA A 208 -3.27 5.04 -25.75
N GLN A 209 -2.34 5.87 -26.20
CA GLN A 209 -0.91 5.56 -26.15
C GLN A 209 -0.40 5.38 -24.72
N MET A 210 -0.90 6.16 -23.76
CA MET A 210 -0.46 6.05 -22.37
C MET A 210 -0.99 4.76 -21.71
N PHE A 211 -2.24 4.38 -21.97
CA PHE A 211 -2.92 3.31 -21.22
C PHE A 211 -3.05 1.98 -21.96
N LEU A 212 -3.12 1.97 -23.29
CA LEU A 212 -3.38 0.75 -24.08
C LEU A 212 -2.11 0.14 -24.70
N THR A 213 -0.98 0.84 -24.69
CA THR A 213 0.31 0.27 -25.08
C THR A 213 0.82 -0.73 -24.04
N PRO A 214 1.71 -1.68 -24.42
CA PRO A 214 2.35 -2.58 -23.47
C PRO A 214 2.88 -1.86 -22.23
N ALA A 215 2.57 -2.38 -21.05
CA ALA A 215 3.05 -1.81 -19.80
C ALA A 215 4.48 -2.32 -19.52
N LYS A 216 5.46 -1.43 -19.65
CA LYS A 216 6.83 -1.66 -19.17
C LYS A 216 6.98 -1.05 -17.77
N ILE A 217 6.84 -1.89 -16.74
CA ILE A 217 6.99 -1.51 -15.33
C ILE A 217 8.31 -2.11 -14.83
N PHE A 218 9.33 -1.27 -14.77
CA PHE A 218 10.72 -1.67 -14.55
C PHE A 218 11.14 -2.82 -15.50
N SER A 219 11.61 -3.95 -14.97
CA SER A 219 12.01 -5.13 -15.74
C SER A 219 10.82 -6.01 -16.18
N HIS A 220 9.57 -5.66 -15.86
CA HIS A 220 8.38 -6.39 -16.26
C HIS A 220 7.74 -5.77 -17.51
N GLU A 221 7.46 -6.60 -18.51
CA GLU A 221 6.73 -6.21 -19.71
C GLU A 221 5.42 -7.00 -19.80
N ILE A 222 4.31 -6.28 -19.94
CA ILE A 222 2.97 -6.83 -20.11
C ILE A 222 2.48 -6.38 -21.48
N VAL A 223 2.28 -7.34 -22.38
CA VAL A 223 2.00 -7.07 -23.80
C VAL A 223 0.50 -6.94 -24.09
N ASP A 224 -0.33 -7.69 -23.38
CA ASP A 224 -1.79 -7.69 -23.58
C ASP A 224 -2.41 -6.32 -23.23
N ILE A 225 -3.29 -5.81 -24.10
CA ILE A 225 -3.87 -4.46 -24.01
C ILE A 225 -4.74 -4.32 -22.75
N ILE A 226 -5.59 -5.31 -22.47
CA ILE A 226 -6.51 -5.27 -21.32
C ILE A 226 -5.70 -5.31 -20.02
N SER A 227 -4.74 -6.22 -19.93
CA SER A 227 -3.83 -6.33 -18.78
C SER A 227 -3.02 -5.05 -18.58
N SER A 228 -2.55 -4.42 -19.67
CA SER A 228 -1.81 -3.16 -19.64
C SER A 228 -2.65 -2.01 -19.11
N LEU A 229 -3.91 -1.88 -19.56
CA LEU A 229 -4.84 -0.90 -19.03
C LEU A 229 -5.11 -1.16 -17.54
N ASN A 230 -5.43 -2.40 -17.18
CA ASN A 230 -5.81 -2.80 -15.84
C ASN A 230 -4.70 -2.56 -14.83
N ILE A 231 -3.45 -2.93 -15.14
CA ILE A 231 -2.33 -2.68 -14.22
C ILE A 231 -2.03 -1.18 -14.09
N LYS A 232 -1.99 -0.44 -15.21
CA LYS A 232 -1.74 1.01 -15.21
C LYS A 232 -2.78 1.76 -14.38
N MET A 233 -4.05 1.39 -14.51
CA MET A 233 -5.12 1.95 -13.70
C MET A 233 -5.08 1.48 -12.25
N SER A 234 -4.78 0.20 -11.99
CA SER A 234 -4.64 -0.34 -10.62
C SER A 234 -3.55 0.38 -9.82
N LEU A 235 -2.43 0.71 -10.46
CA LEU A 235 -1.34 1.48 -9.85
C LEU A 235 -1.81 2.86 -9.40
N ILE A 236 -2.54 3.57 -10.25
CA ILE A 236 -3.07 4.91 -9.95
C ILE A 236 -4.16 4.81 -8.87
N TYR A 237 -5.07 3.86 -9.01
CA TYR A 237 -6.13 3.61 -8.05
C TYR A 237 -5.60 3.22 -6.68
N SER A 238 -4.48 2.51 -6.59
CA SER A 238 -3.80 2.22 -5.33
C SER A 238 -3.37 3.51 -4.59
N LEU A 239 -2.89 4.52 -5.32
CA LEU A 239 -2.56 5.82 -4.72
C LEU A 239 -3.83 6.60 -4.32
N VAL A 240 -4.82 6.66 -5.21
CA VAL A 240 -6.08 7.39 -4.98
C VAL A 240 -6.83 6.82 -3.77
N ILE A 241 -6.98 5.50 -3.68
CA ILE A 241 -7.68 4.86 -2.56
C ILE A 241 -6.95 5.08 -1.25
N THR A 242 -5.61 5.03 -1.26
CA THR A 242 -4.79 5.34 -0.08
C THR A 242 -5.06 6.76 0.39
N GLY A 243 -5.08 7.74 -0.52
CA GLY A 243 -5.42 9.12 -0.21
C GLY A 243 -6.82 9.27 0.39
N ILE A 244 -7.84 8.68 -0.24
CA ILE A 244 -9.23 8.72 0.25
C ILE A 244 -9.34 8.12 1.66
N ILE A 245 -8.72 6.97 1.91
CA ILE A 245 -8.74 6.32 3.23
C ILE A 245 -8.05 7.19 4.27
N LEU A 246 -6.85 7.71 3.99
CA LEU A 246 -6.11 8.55 4.95
C LEU A 246 -6.87 9.85 5.27
N ILE A 247 -7.45 10.49 4.26
CA ILE A 247 -8.31 11.68 4.44
C ILE A 247 -9.53 11.33 5.30
N GLY A 248 -10.23 10.23 4.97
CA GLY A 248 -11.38 9.76 5.73
C GLY A 248 -11.05 9.45 7.19
N LEU A 249 -9.93 8.77 7.44
CA LEU A 249 -9.45 8.48 8.79
C LEU A 249 -9.09 9.76 9.55
N PHE A 250 -8.46 10.74 8.90
CA PHE A 250 -8.11 12.01 9.54
C PHE A 250 -9.34 12.81 9.97
N PHE A 251 -10.37 12.88 9.13
CA PHE A 251 -11.58 13.67 9.43
C PHE A 251 -12.54 12.95 10.37
N ASN A 252 -12.70 11.63 10.24
CA ASN A 252 -13.70 10.87 11.00
C ASN A 252 -13.14 10.17 12.24
N TYR A 253 -11.82 9.91 12.29
CA TYR A 253 -11.16 9.14 13.37
C TYR A 253 -9.83 9.77 13.81
N LYS A 254 -9.76 11.11 13.81
CA LYS A 254 -8.54 11.90 14.04
C LYS A 254 -7.66 11.41 15.20
N GLU A 255 -8.26 11.20 16.37
CA GLU A 255 -7.53 10.79 17.57
C GLU A 255 -6.88 9.41 17.40
N LYS A 256 -7.69 8.41 17.00
CA LYS A 256 -7.22 7.03 16.71
C LYS A 256 -6.11 7.05 15.66
N PHE A 257 -6.30 7.84 14.59
CA PHE A 257 -5.36 7.96 13.48
C PHE A 257 -4.01 8.56 13.92
N ILE A 258 -4.02 9.71 14.61
CA ILE A 258 -2.79 10.38 15.06
C ILE A 258 -2.03 9.50 16.06
N LEU A 259 -2.72 8.85 16.99
CA LEU A 259 -2.07 8.01 17.99
C LEU A 259 -1.49 6.74 17.38
N PHE A 260 -2.16 6.15 16.38
CA PHE A 260 -1.60 5.06 15.60
C PHE A 260 -0.35 5.48 14.81
N LEU A 261 -0.38 6.66 14.17
CA LEU A 261 0.78 7.19 13.46
C LEU A 261 1.97 7.48 14.39
N LYS A 262 1.74 7.97 15.61
CA LYS A 262 2.81 8.14 16.60
C LYS A 262 3.44 6.81 17.01
N ASN A 263 2.65 5.74 17.02
CA ASN A 263 3.10 4.38 17.31
C ASN A 263 3.74 3.66 16.11
N SER A 264 3.86 4.32 14.95
CA SER A 264 4.43 3.74 13.73
C SER A 264 5.92 3.44 13.81
N ARG A 265 6.63 3.95 14.82
CA ARG A 265 8.08 3.81 15.00
C ARG A 265 8.85 4.40 13.78
N PRO A 266 8.86 5.75 13.63
CA PRO A 266 9.41 6.43 12.45
C PRO A 266 10.84 6.04 12.03
N PRO A 267 11.83 5.81 12.93
CA PRO A 267 13.16 5.37 12.49
C PRO A 267 13.10 4.07 11.68
N GLN A 268 12.25 3.14 12.09
CA GLN A 268 12.09 1.86 11.42
C GLN A 268 11.36 2.02 10.10
N LEU A 269 10.36 2.91 9.99
CA LEU A 269 9.73 3.23 8.70
C LEU A 269 10.76 3.76 7.70
N ILE A 270 11.58 4.73 8.11
CA ILE A 270 12.63 5.31 7.27
C ILE A 270 13.65 4.24 6.87
N TYR A 271 14.05 3.39 7.82
CA TYR A 271 14.96 2.28 7.57
C TYR A 271 14.42 1.30 6.52
N HIS A 272 13.18 0.83 6.62
CA HIS A 272 12.61 -0.11 5.65
C HIS A 272 12.37 0.54 4.28
N GLY A 273 11.94 1.81 4.24
CA GLY A 273 11.85 2.56 2.98
C GLY A 273 13.23 2.74 2.32
N GLY A 274 14.26 3.04 3.12
CA GLY A 274 15.64 3.14 2.68
C GLY A 274 16.18 1.83 2.13
N LEU A 275 15.84 0.68 2.74
CA LEU A 275 16.22 -0.64 2.23
C LEU A 275 15.64 -0.92 0.84
N LEU A 276 14.38 -0.53 0.58
CA LEU A 276 13.79 -0.65 -0.74
C LEU A 276 14.56 0.20 -1.76
N ILE A 277 14.87 1.46 -1.43
CA ILE A 277 15.64 2.37 -2.28
C ILE A 277 17.04 1.81 -2.57
N ILE A 278 17.74 1.34 -1.55
CA ILE A 278 19.07 0.73 -1.68
C ILE A 278 18.99 -0.51 -2.57
N GLY A 279 17.96 -1.35 -2.40
CA GLY A 279 17.71 -2.49 -3.26
C GLY A 279 17.59 -2.11 -4.73
N VAL A 280 16.77 -1.10 -5.03
CA VAL A 280 16.60 -0.56 -6.40
C VAL A 280 17.94 -0.05 -6.95
N GLY A 281 18.70 0.72 -6.15
CA GLY A 281 20.01 1.23 -6.54
C GLY A 281 21.01 0.12 -6.85
N LEU A 282 21.12 -0.89 -5.96
CA LEU A 282 21.96 -2.07 -6.19
C LEU A 282 21.51 -2.85 -7.43
N GLY A 283 20.20 -2.95 -7.68
CA GLY A 283 19.66 -3.58 -8.88
C GLY A 283 20.12 -2.88 -10.17
N SER A 284 20.08 -1.54 -10.18
CA SER A 284 20.57 -0.73 -11.30
C SER A 284 22.08 -0.89 -11.50
N ILE A 285 22.86 -0.71 -10.44
CA ILE A 285 24.32 -0.70 -10.50
C ILE A 285 24.88 -2.08 -10.87
N LEU A 286 24.47 -3.13 -10.16
CA LEU A 286 25.07 -4.45 -10.30
C LEU A 286 24.70 -5.14 -11.62
N ASN A 287 23.59 -4.72 -12.25
CA ASN A 287 23.16 -5.24 -13.54
C ASN A 287 23.44 -4.26 -14.70
N ASN A 288 24.08 -3.11 -14.44
CA ASN A 288 24.26 -2.02 -15.42
C ASN A 288 22.96 -1.57 -16.10
N GLU A 289 21.84 -1.62 -15.37
CA GLU A 289 20.53 -1.23 -15.86
C GLU A 289 20.25 0.23 -15.55
N VAL A 290 19.84 1.00 -16.57
CA VAL A 290 19.45 2.40 -16.39
C VAL A 290 18.03 2.44 -15.85
N LEU A 291 17.83 3.12 -14.72
CA LEU A 291 16.50 3.34 -14.17
C LEU A 291 15.69 4.24 -15.12
N GLU A 292 14.74 3.67 -15.84
CA GLU A 292 13.82 4.43 -16.67
C GLU A 292 12.86 5.26 -15.80
N ILE A 293 13.07 6.58 -15.78
CA ILE A 293 12.20 7.52 -15.06
C ILE A 293 11.00 7.86 -15.95
N ASN A 294 9.94 7.06 -15.84
CA ASN A 294 8.66 7.32 -16.49
C ASN A 294 7.51 7.37 -15.45
N PHE A 295 6.36 7.90 -15.86
CA PHE A 295 5.21 8.10 -14.98
C PHE A 295 4.80 6.83 -14.24
N PHE A 296 4.68 5.69 -14.93
CA PHE A 296 4.23 4.44 -14.32
C PHE A 296 5.28 3.79 -13.42
N ASN A 297 6.58 3.95 -13.71
CA ASN A 297 7.65 3.50 -12.81
C ASN A 297 7.65 4.30 -11.51
N ILE A 298 7.45 5.63 -11.58
CA ILE A 298 7.33 6.49 -10.39
C ILE A 298 6.11 6.08 -9.56
N VAL A 299 4.94 5.94 -10.19
CA VAL A 299 3.71 5.51 -9.50
C VAL A 299 3.89 4.12 -8.87
N SER A 300 4.47 3.17 -9.60
CA SER A 300 4.76 1.82 -9.08
C SER A 300 5.68 1.83 -7.88
N PHE A 301 6.72 2.68 -7.91
CA PHE A 301 7.62 2.85 -6.77
C PHE A 301 6.89 3.42 -5.54
N LEU A 302 6.03 4.43 -5.72
CA LEU A 302 5.21 4.99 -4.64
C LEU A 302 4.23 3.96 -4.05
N VAL A 303 3.61 3.14 -4.90
CA VAL A 303 2.74 2.03 -4.46
C VAL A 303 3.52 1.01 -3.63
N LEU A 304 4.74 0.65 -4.03
CA LEU A 304 5.61 -0.22 -3.24
C LEU A 304 6.02 0.41 -1.90
N LEU A 305 6.31 1.72 -1.87
CA LEU A 305 6.60 2.40 -0.60
C LEU A 305 5.41 2.33 0.36
N ILE A 306 4.19 2.53 -0.14
CA ILE A 306 2.97 2.34 0.67
C ILE A 306 2.87 0.89 1.15
N ALA A 307 3.15 -0.08 0.28
CA ALA A 307 3.17 -1.49 0.67
C ALA A 307 4.18 -1.76 1.80
N VAL A 308 5.39 -1.20 1.74
CA VAL A 308 6.42 -1.33 2.80
C VAL A 308 5.92 -0.74 4.11
N VAL A 309 5.33 0.45 4.07
CA VAL A 309 4.75 1.11 5.25
C VAL A 309 3.65 0.23 5.86
N CYS A 310 2.71 -0.28 5.04
CA CYS A 310 1.65 -1.17 5.49
C CYS A 310 2.21 -2.47 6.08
N ALA A 311 3.24 -3.06 5.46
CA ALA A 311 3.86 -4.28 5.94
C ALA A 311 4.50 -4.08 7.32
N TRP A 312 5.26 -3.01 7.49
CA TRP A 312 5.83 -2.62 8.77
C TRP A 312 4.76 -2.38 9.84
N LEU A 313 3.74 -1.57 9.55
CA LEU A 313 2.67 -1.27 10.50
C LEU A 313 1.88 -2.50 10.92
N SER A 314 1.66 -3.46 10.00
CA SER A 314 1.05 -4.74 10.34
C SER A 314 1.91 -5.53 11.36
N SER A 315 3.23 -5.57 11.17
CA SER A 315 4.15 -6.20 12.12
C SER A 315 4.17 -5.49 13.48
N VAL A 316 4.02 -4.16 13.52
CA VAL A 316 3.88 -3.38 14.76
C VAL A 316 2.62 -3.77 15.51
N VAL A 317 1.48 -3.91 14.81
CA VAL A 317 0.22 -4.35 15.42
C VAL A 317 0.37 -5.72 16.06
N VAL A 318 0.96 -6.70 15.35
CA VAL A 318 1.22 -8.04 15.89
C VAL A 318 2.12 -7.95 17.12
N ASN A 319 3.18 -7.15 17.06
CA ASN A 319 4.10 -6.98 18.17
C ASN A 319 3.41 -6.40 19.41
N ASP A 320 2.64 -5.32 19.27
CA ASP A 320 1.91 -4.69 20.38
C ASP A 320 0.84 -5.62 20.98
N LEU A 321 0.16 -6.42 20.16
CA LEU A 321 -0.81 -7.42 20.66
C LEU A 321 -0.15 -8.46 21.56
N GLN A 322 1.03 -8.94 21.17
CA GLN A 322 1.79 -9.93 21.95
C GLN A 322 2.46 -9.30 23.17
N ASP A 323 2.82 -8.03 23.08
CA ASP A 323 3.53 -7.29 24.13
C ASP A 323 2.60 -6.51 25.06
N LYS A 324 1.27 -6.66 24.94
CA LYS A 324 0.27 -5.91 25.73
C LYS A 324 0.55 -5.88 27.24
N LYS A 325 0.94 -7.01 27.84
CA LYS A 325 1.27 -7.08 29.29
C LYS A 325 2.57 -6.34 29.64
N ILE A 326 3.54 -6.36 28.72
CA ILE A 326 4.85 -5.70 28.85
C ILE A 326 4.65 -4.19 28.77
N ASP A 327 3.95 -3.78 27.72
CA ASP A 327 3.73 -2.37 27.40
C ASP A 327 2.84 -1.67 28.42
N ALA A 328 1.98 -2.41 29.14
CA ALA A 328 1.22 -1.88 30.27
C ALA A 328 2.12 -1.31 31.39
N LYS A 329 3.38 -1.74 31.47
CA LYS A 329 4.36 -1.23 32.45
C LYS A 329 5.29 -0.17 31.85
N THR A 330 5.83 -0.43 30.67
CA THR A 330 6.93 0.38 30.11
C THR A 330 6.51 1.37 29.03
N ASN A 331 5.38 1.14 28.38
CA ASN A 331 4.93 1.85 27.19
C ASN A 331 3.44 2.24 27.29
N ILE A 332 3.07 2.88 28.41
CA ILE A 332 1.70 3.25 28.76
C ILE A 332 1.02 4.17 27.73
N ASP A 333 1.80 4.84 26.88
CA ASP A 333 1.31 5.73 25.85
C ASP A 333 0.81 5.02 24.58
N ARG A 334 1.06 3.71 24.43
CA ARG A 334 0.69 2.98 23.22
C ARG A 334 -0.83 2.89 23.03
N PRO A 335 -1.33 2.92 21.78
CA PRO A 335 -2.77 2.98 21.52
C PRO A 335 -3.59 1.83 22.13
N LEU A 336 -3.01 0.63 22.15
CA LEU A 336 -3.65 -0.57 22.71
C LEU A 336 -3.70 -0.55 24.25
N ILE A 337 -2.76 0.13 24.91
CA ILE A 337 -2.69 0.25 26.37
C ILE A 337 -3.61 1.35 26.88
N LYS A 338 -3.70 2.46 26.14
CA LYS A 338 -4.68 3.53 26.37
C LYS A 338 -6.12 3.14 26.03
N GLU A 339 -6.35 1.90 25.60
CA GLU A 339 -7.67 1.37 25.21
C GLU A 339 -8.41 2.19 24.13
N ILE A 340 -7.66 2.98 23.34
CA ILE A 340 -8.19 3.74 22.20
C ILE A 340 -8.71 2.79 21.11
N PHE A 341 -8.07 1.63 21.00
CA PHE A 341 -8.52 0.52 20.19
C PHE A 341 -8.88 -0.65 21.09
N SER A 342 -10.04 -1.25 20.85
CA SER A 342 -10.30 -2.61 21.33
C SER A 342 -9.33 -3.60 20.66
N VAL A 343 -9.06 -4.73 21.32
CA VAL A 343 -8.19 -5.78 20.76
C VAL A 343 -8.69 -6.27 19.40
N GLY A 344 -10.01 -6.38 19.22
CA GLY A 344 -10.63 -6.79 17.96
C GLY A 344 -10.42 -5.78 16.83
N GLU A 345 -10.64 -4.49 17.10
CA GLU A 345 -10.37 -3.42 16.13
C GLU A 345 -8.88 -3.39 15.75
N TYR A 346 -7.99 -3.51 16.72
CA TYR A 346 -6.54 -3.45 16.48
C TYR A 346 -6.05 -4.64 15.63
N LYS A 347 -6.54 -5.86 15.91
CA LYS A 347 -6.31 -7.04 15.07
C LYS A 347 -6.81 -6.83 13.64
N THR A 348 -8.00 -6.28 13.50
CA THR A 348 -8.61 -5.98 12.21
C THR A 348 -7.76 -5.01 11.41
N LEU A 349 -7.26 -3.94 12.04
CA LEU A 349 -6.34 -3.00 11.43
C LEU A 349 -5.05 -3.67 10.94
N GLY A 350 -4.43 -4.52 11.77
CA GLY A 350 -3.22 -5.26 11.40
C GLY A 350 -3.40 -6.17 10.18
N TRP A 351 -4.52 -6.91 10.12
CA TRP A 351 -4.85 -7.75 8.96
C TRP A 351 -5.17 -6.94 7.71
N THR A 352 -5.89 -5.82 7.84
CA THR A 352 -6.16 -4.92 6.72
C THR A 352 -4.85 -4.37 6.13
N LEU A 353 -3.91 -3.92 6.98
CA LEU A 353 -2.60 -3.44 6.55
C LEU A 353 -1.76 -4.54 5.90
N PHE A 354 -1.81 -5.77 6.43
CA PHE A 354 -1.18 -6.93 5.81
C PHE A 354 -1.72 -7.16 4.39
N LEU A 355 -3.05 -7.25 4.23
CA LEU A 355 -3.68 -7.50 2.94
C LEU A 355 -3.39 -6.39 1.92
N ILE A 356 -3.40 -5.11 2.35
CA ILE A 356 -3.00 -3.99 1.49
C ILE A 356 -1.54 -4.14 1.04
N SER A 357 -0.63 -4.51 1.95
CA SER A 357 0.78 -4.69 1.58
C SER A 357 0.99 -5.78 0.53
N ILE A 358 0.26 -6.89 0.63
CA ILE A 358 0.33 -8.00 -0.33
C ILE A 358 -0.34 -7.62 -1.66
N LEU A 359 -1.52 -6.99 -1.63
CA LEU A 359 -2.22 -6.55 -2.83
C LEU A 359 -1.37 -5.56 -3.63
N PHE A 360 -0.85 -4.52 -2.99
CA PHE A 360 -0.09 -3.46 -3.66
C PHE A 360 1.25 -3.97 -4.19
N SER A 361 1.96 -4.80 -3.44
CA SER A 361 3.17 -5.45 -3.94
C SER A 361 2.87 -6.38 -5.12
N SER A 362 1.75 -7.11 -5.11
CA SER A 362 1.35 -8.03 -6.20
C SER A 362 0.97 -7.30 -7.49
N ILE A 363 0.36 -6.11 -7.38
CA ILE A 363 0.06 -5.24 -8.54
C ILE A 363 1.36 -4.86 -9.25
N VAL A 364 2.43 -4.57 -8.50
CA VAL A 364 3.72 -4.20 -9.09
C VAL A 364 4.50 -5.43 -9.56
N SER A 365 4.61 -6.46 -8.72
CA SER A 365 5.28 -7.72 -9.07
C SER A 365 4.92 -8.84 -8.09
N PHE A 366 4.43 -9.97 -8.60
CA PHE A 366 4.15 -11.16 -7.79
C PHE A 366 5.38 -11.69 -7.06
N LYS A 367 6.57 -11.59 -7.66
CA LYS A 367 7.82 -12.01 -7.01
C LYS A 367 8.16 -11.12 -5.83
N VAL A 368 7.91 -9.81 -5.94
CA VAL A 368 8.03 -8.86 -4.83
C VAL A 368 7.01 -9.19 -3.74
N ALA A 369 5.77 -9.52 -4.09
CA ALA A 369 4.76 -9.92 -3.12
C ALA A 369 5.17 -11.17 -2.31
N LEU A 370 5.82 -12.16 -2.92
CA LEU A 370 6.35 -13.33 -2.21
C LEU A 370 7.40 -12.93 -1.16
N LEU A 371 8.27 -11.96 -1.47
CA LEU A 371 9.23 -11.43 -0.49
C LEU A 371 8.53 -10.70 0.66
N PHE A 372 7.41 -10.01 0.39
CA PHE A 372 6.59 -9.39 1.43
C PHE A 372 5.89 -10.42 2.31
N ILE A 373 5.40 -11.53 1.74
CA ILE A 373 4.87 -12.66 2.52
C ILE A 373 5.98 -13.25 3.39
N ALA A 374 7.17 -13.46 2.85
CA ALA A 374 8.31 -13.96 3.61
C ALA A 374 8.70 -12.99 4.74
N TYR A 375 8.76 -11.68 4.48
CA TYR A 375 8.97 -10.65 5.49
C TYR A 375 7.95 -10.75 6.63
N GLN A 376 6.66 -10.88 6.30
CA GLN A 376 5.60 -10.98 7.30
C GLN A 376 5.64 -12.30 8.09
N ALA A 377 5.98 -13.40 7.44
CA ALA A 377 6.19 -14.68 8.11
C ALA A 377 7.34 -14.56 9.13
N ILE A 378 8.49 -13.98 8.73
CA ILE A 378 9.62 -13.74 9.63
C ILE A 378 9.21 -12.81 10.79
N ALA A 379 8.48 -11.73 10.53
CA ALA A 379 7.99 -10.82 11.55
C ALA A 379 7.02 -11.48 12.54
N TRP A 380 6.19 -12.40 12.05
CA TRP A 380 5.32 -13.23 12.88
C TRP A 380 6.14 -14.17 13.78
N LEU A 381 7.09 -14.92 13.20
CA LEU A 381 7.98 -15.81 13.96
C LEU A 381 8.79 -15.06 15.02
N TYR A 382 9.18 -13.82 14.71
CA TYR A 382 9.87 -12.92 15.63
C TYR A 382 9.03 -12.59 16.86
N SER A 383 7.75 -12.22 16.67
CA SER A 383 6.90 -11.64 17.73
C SER A 383 5.97 -12.63 18.44
N SER A 384 5.50 -13.66 17.74
CA SER A 384 4.36 -14.50 18.16
C SER A 384 4.78 -15.83 18.78
N TRP A 385 4.01 -16.29 19.77
CA TRP A 385 4.14 -17.62 20.37
C TRP A 385 3.76 -18.76 19.40
N PRO A 386 4.30 -19.99 19.58
CA PRO A 386 5.18 -20.42 20.67
C PRO A 386 6.67 -20.06 20.47
N LEU A 387 7.09 -19.73 19.24
CA LEU A 387 8.49 -19.49 18.92
C LEU A 387 9.00 -18.19 19.54
N ARG A 388 8.39 -17.05 19.18
CA ARG A 388 8.69 -15.71 19.70
C ARG A 388 10.20 -15.48 19.77
N LEU A 389 10.85 -15.53 18.60
CA LEU A 389 12.31 -15.53 18.46
C LEU A 389 12.98 -14.29 19.05
N LYS A 390 12.23 -13.19 19.25
CA LYS A 390 12.73 -12.00 19.94
C LYS A 390 13.31 -12.25 21.32
N ARG A 391 12.97 -13.37 21.97
CA ARG A 391 13.45 -13.72 23.32
C ARG A 391 14.92 -14.10 23.40
N ILE A 392 15.54 -14.45 22.28
CA ILE A 392 16.92 -14.96 22.23
C ILE A 392 17.78 -13.89 21.55
N ALA A 393 18.75 -13.29 22.27
CA ALA A 393 19.56 -12.15 21.82
C ALA A 393 19.95 -12.18 20.31
N PHE A 394 20.94 -13.00 19.94
CA PHE A 394 21.46 -13.01 18.57
C PHE A 394 20.44 -13.52 17.54
N VAL A 395 19.57 -14.46 17.94
CA VAL A 395 18.52 -14.96 17.05
C VAL A 395 17.53 -13.85 16.73
N SER A 396 17.21 -12.96 17.67
CA SER A 396 16.29 -11.84 17.45
C SER A 396 16.81 -10.88 16.38
N THR A 397 18.10 -10.55 16.43
CA THR A 397 18.70 -9.57 15.52
C THR A 397 19.06 -10.19 14.18
N PHE A 398 19.45 -11.48 14.16
CA PHE A 398 19.54 -12.27 12.93
C PHE A 398 18.18 -12.36 12.22
N THR A 399 17.11 -12.69 12.95
CA THR A 399 15.75 -12.74 12.40
C THR A 399 15.33 -11.38 11.83
N SER A 400 15.66 -10.29 12.53
CA SER A 400 15.41 -8.93 12.03
C SER A 400 16.23 -8.63 10.76
N ALA A 401 17.49 -9.04 10.70
CA ALA A 401 18.34 -8.88 9.51
C ALA A 401 17.78 -9.62 8.29
N MET A 402 17.30 -10.85 8.48
CA MET A 402 16.64 -11.62 7.42
C MET A 402 15.37 -10.95 6.91
N ALA A 403 14.55 -10.39 7.81
CA ALA A 403 13.39 -9.59 7.42
C ALA A 403 13.80 -8.37 6.58
N SER A 404 14.82 -7.63 7.02
CA SER A 404 15.37 -6.49 6.30
C SER A 404 15.86 -6.85 4.88
N LEU A 405 16.51 -8.00 4.73
CA LEU A 405 16.91 -8.49 3.41
C LEU A 405 15.74 -8.74 2.47
N MET A 406 14.57 -9.20 2.96
CA MET A 406 13.40 -9.39 2.09
C MET A 406 12.96 -8.07 1.44
N ILE A 407 13.00 -6.97 2.20
CA ILE A 407 12.68 -5.63 1.67
C ILE A 407 13.76 -5.14 0.71
N LEU A 408 15.04 -5.36 1.03
CA LEU A 408 16.13 -5.00 0.12
C LEU A 408 16.06 -5.79 -1.20
N PHE A 409 15.86 -7.10 -1.14
CA PHE A 409 15.70 -7.94 -2.32
C PHE A 409 14.50 -7.53 -3.14
N SER A 410 13.42 -7.05 -2.53
CA SER A 410 12.25 -6.56 -3.26
C SER A 410 12.59 -5.37 -4.18
N GLY A 411 13.47 -4.47 -3.74
CA GLY A 411 13.98 -3.37 -4.56
C GLY A 411 14.92 -3.87 -5.65
N TYR A 412 15.79 -4.82 -5.34
CA TYR A 412 16.76 -5.38 -6.30
C TYR A 412 16.08 -6.10 -7.46
N ILE A 413 15.15 -7.02 -7.17
CA ILE A 413 14.51 -7.83 -8.21
C ILE A 413 13.62 -7.02 -9.15
N LEU A 414 13.20 -5.82 -8.73
CA LEU A 414 12.39 -4.92 -9.53
C LEU A 414 13.18 -4.45 -10.78
N ILE A 415 14.48 -4.21 -10.60
CA ILE A 415 15.37 -3.72 -11.66
C ILE A 415 16.12 -4.86 -12.34
N SER A 416 16.45 -5.93 -11.62
CA SER A 416 17.20 -7.07 -12.16
C SER A 416 16.52 -7.64 -13.43
N PRO A 417 17.23 -7.79 -14.56
CA PRO A 417 16.65 -8.33 -15.79
C PRO A 417 16.09 -9.74 -15.64
N LEU A 418 16.77 -10.57 -14.84
CA LEU A 418 16.33 -11.93 -14.55
C LEU A 418 15.28 -12.01 -13.44
N GLN A 419 14.95 -10.87 -12.83
CA GLN A 419 13.95 -10.72 -11.76
C GLN A 419 14.10 -11.78 -10.67
N ASN A 420 15.33 -12.01 -10.23
CA ASN A 420 15.66 -12.98 -9.19
C ASN A 420 16.90 -12.52 -8.42
N ILE A 421 17.22 -13.21 -7.32
CA ILE A 421 18.33 -12.84 -6.43
C ILE A 421 19.63 -13.61 -6.73
N LYS A 422 19.68 -14.44 -7.78
CA LYS A 422 20.86 -15.29 -8.05
C LYS A 422 22.11 -14.48 -8.38
N SER A 423 21.95 -13.35 -9.04
CA SER A 423 23.02 -12.41 -9.39
C SER A 423 23.35 -11.43 -8.25
N PHE A 424 22.66 -11.52 -7.11
CA PHE A 424 22.95 -10.66 -5.97
C PHE A 424 24.26 -11.13 -5.28
N PRO A 425 25.28 -10.26 -5.11
CA PRO A 425 26.56 -10.65 -4.54
C PRO A 425 26.44 -11.21 -3.12
N PHE A 426 26.94 -12.43 -2.92
CA PHE A 426 26.89 -13.09 -1.61
C PHE A 426 27.62 -12.27 -0.54
N ASP A 427 28.72 -11.60 -0.88
CA ASP A 427 29.48 -10.79 0.08
C ASP A 427 28.66 -9.63 0.66
N ILE A 428 27.80 -9.01 -0.15
CA ILE A 428 26.86 -7.98 0.32
C ILE A 428 25.80 -8.60 1.22
N ILE A 429 25.28 -9.79 0.89
CA ILE A 429 24.35 -10.52 1.77
C ILE A 429 25.01 -10.79 3.12
N ALA A 430 26.22 -11.36 3.11
CA ALA A 430 26.97 -11.70 4.31
C ALA A 430 27.25 -10.45 5.16
N LEU A 431 27.72 -9.36 4.54
CA LEU A 431 27.93 -8.07 5.19
C LEU A 431 26.66 -7.56 5.88
N LEU A 432 25.52 -7.56 5.18
CA LEU A 432 24.26 -7.05 5.73
C LEU A 432 23.71 -7.95 6.84
N VAL A 433 23.74 -9.28 6.67
CA VAL A 433 23.28 -10.22 7.70
C VAL A 433 24.12 -10.07 8.97
N ILE A 434 25.44 -10.14 8.85
CA ILE A 434 26.35 -10.06 10.00
C ILE A 434 26.28 -8.66 10.62
N GLY A 435 26.39 -7.62 9.78
CA GLY A 435 26.37 -6.24 10.22
C GLY A 435 25.08 -5.86 10.96
N TYR A 436 23.92 -6.24 10.44
CA TYR A 436 22.64 -6.02 11.12
C TYR A 436 22.48 -6.87 12.37
N THR A 437 22.93 -8.12 12.36
CA THR A 437 22.89 -8.99 13.55
C THR A 437 23.68 -8.37 14.72
N LEU A 438 24.83 -7.76 14.41
CA LEU A 438 25.70 -7.10 15.39
C LEU A 438 25.22 -5.70 15.79
N SER A 439 24.59 -4.96 14.88
CA SER A 439 24.24 -3.54 15.06
C SER A 439 22.82 -3.29 15.57
N LEU A 440 21.85 -4.10 15.17
CA LEU A 440 20.45 -3.95 15.59
C LEU A 440 20.18 -4.07 17.10
N PRO A 441 21.00 -4.75 17.94
CA PRO A 441 20.79 -4.75 19.39
C PRO A 441 20.81 -3.35 20.03
N VAL A 442 21.28 -2.32 19.32
CA VAL A 442 21.23 -0.92 19.78
C VAL A 442 19.84 -0.45 20.18
N LYS A 443 18.78 -1.03 19.58
CA LYS A 443 17.40 -0.69 19.91
C LYS A 443 16.97 -1.20 21.30
N ASP A 444 17.65 -2.22 21.82
CA ASP A 444 17.21 -2.97 23.01
C ASP A 444 17.54 -2.23 24.32
N PHE A 445 18.41 -1.21 24.30
CA PHE A 445 18.75 -0.41 25.49
C PHE A 445 17.57 0.39 26.07
N ARG A 446 16.47 0.56 25.33
CA ARG A 446 15.32 1.34 25.77
C ARG A 446 14.32 0.53 26.62
N ASP A 447 14.36 -0.79 26.52
CA ASP A 447 13.32 -1.70 27.06
C ASP A 447 13.90 -2.74 28.05
N VAL A 448 15.11 -2.53 28.59
CA VAL A 448 15.87 -3.54 29.38
C VAL A 448 15.08 -4.12 30.56
N GLU A 449 14.45 -3.27 31.39
CA GLU A 449 13.67 -3.73 32.54
C GLU A 449 12.45 -4.54 32.09
N GLY A 450 11.72 -4.05 31.09
CA GLY A 450 10.56 -4.74 30.52
C GLY A 450 10.93 -6.07 29.86
N ASP A 451 12.05 -6.14 29.16
CA ASP A 451 12.54 -7.36 28.53
C ASP A 451 12.91 -8.43 29.58
N ARG A 452 13.60 -8.02 30.65
CA ARG A 452 13.99 -8.93 31.76
C ARG A 452 12.77 -9.57 32.42
N GLU A 453 11.76 -8.77 32.77
CA GLU A 453 10.54 -9.28 33.42
C GLU A 453 9.75 -10.28 32.56
N ASN A 454 9.98 -10.29 31.24
CA ASN A 454 9.21 -11.08 30.29
C ASN A 454 10.02 -12.21 29.63
N GLY A 455 11.17 -12.55 30.20
CA GLY A 455 12.03 -13.63 29.70
C GLY A 455 12.56 -13.35 28.29
N VAL A 456 12.79 -12.08 27.96
CA VAL A 456 13.47 -11.64 26.74
C VAL A 456 14.93 -11.35 27.09
N TYR A 457 15.83 -12.21 26.64
CA TYR A 457 17.25 -12.16 27.00
C TYR A 457 18.04 -11.40 25.93
N THR A 458 17.81 -10.09 25.83
CA THR A 458 18.62 -9.21 24.96
C THR A 458 20.02 -9.00 25.53
N ILE A 459 20.96 -8.50 24.71
CA ILE A 459 22.33 -8.19 25.15
C ILE A 459 22.36 -7.31 26.42
N PRO A 460 21.65 -6.17 26.50
CA PRO A 460 21.67 -5.36 27.73
C PRO A 460 20.98 -6.01 28.92
N VAL A 461 20.07 -6.99 28.72
CA VAL A 461 19.47 -7.76 29.82
C VAL A 461 20.47 -8.75 30.42
N VAL A 462 21.20 -9.46 29.56
CA VAL A 462 22.14 -10.53 29.94
C VAL A 462 23.43 -9.96 30.54
N PHE A 463 24.01 -8.95 29.90
CA PHE A 463 25.32 -8.40 30.28
C PHE A 463 25.22 -7.11 31.12
N GLY A 464 24.01 -6.58 31.32
CA GLY A 464 23.81 -5.28 31.95
C GLY A 464 24.13 -4.11 31.01
N ASN A 465 23.89 -2.89 31.49
CA ASN A 465 23.99 -1.69 30.65
C ASN A 465 25.42 -1.35 30.23
N GLU A 466 26.40 -1.47 31.14
CA GLU A 466 27.80 -1.09 30.85
C GLU A 466 28.46 -2.04 29.84
N TRP A 467 28.49 -3.34 30.16
CA TRP A 467 29.01 -4.35 29.24
C TRP A 467 28.15 -4.48 27.99
N GLY A 468 26.83 -4.34 28.10
CA GLY A 468 25.94 -4.32 26.95
C GLY A 468 26.34 -3.22 25.95
N LYS A 469 26.59 -1.99 26.43
CA LYS A 469 27.05 -0.88 25.57
C LYS A 469 28.40 -1.18 24.90
N ILE A 470 29.33 -1.80 25.62
CA ILE A 470 30.63 -2.20 25.06
C ILE A 470 30.44 -3.25 23.96
N ILE A 471 29.63 -4.28 24.22
CA ILE A 471 29.37 -5.37 23.26
C ILE A 471 28.68 -4.82 22.00
N VAL A 472 27.60 -4.06 22.15
CA VAL A 472 26.85 -3.51 21.01
C VAL A 472 27.66 -2.46 20.27
N GLY A 473 28.35 -1.56 20.99
CA GLY A 473 29.25 -0.59 20.38
C GLY A 473 30.36 -1.27 19.57
N SER A 474 30.96 -2.33 20.11
CA SER A 474 32.00 -3.10 19.42
C SER A 474 31.43 -3.82 18.20
N GLY A 475 30.23 -4.41 18.31
CA GLY A 475 29.54 -5.03 17.19
C GLY A 475 29.26 -4.05 16.05
N ILE A 476 28.83 -2.83 16.37
CA ILE A 476 28.65 -1.75 15.38
C ILE A 476 30.01 -1.39 14.76
N PHE A 477 31.05 -1.15 15.56
CA PHE A 477 32.40 -0.87 15.05
C PHE A 477 32.88 -1.95 14.08
N ILE A 478 32.75 -3.22 14.48
CA ILE A 478 33.08 -4.38 13.65
C ILE A 478 32.28 -4.36 12.35
N SER A 479 31.00 -4.00 12.39
CA SER A 479 30.16 -3.91 11.18
C SER A 479 30.70 -2.90 10.17
N PHE A 480 31.27 -1.78 10.61
CA PHE A 480 31.96 -0.83 9.72
C PHE A 480 33.23 -1.45 9.13
N ILE A 481 34.08 -2.10 9.95
CA ILE A 481 35.31 -2.75 9.46
C ILE A 481 34.99 -3.88 8.46
N LEU A 482 33.94 -4.67 8.74
CA LEU A 482 33.49 -5.75 7.86
C LEU A 482 33.12 -5.24 6.46
N SER A 483 32.69 -3.99 6.31
CA SER A 483 32.43 -3.42 4.98
C SER A 483 33.70 -3.31 4.13
N VAL A 484 34.87 -3.06 4.73
CA VAL A 484 36.16 -3.04 4.03
C VAL A 484 36.50 -4.44 3.51
N VAL A 485 36.24 -5.46 4.33
CA VAL A 485 36.57 -6.86 4.03
C VAL A 485 35.62 -7.43 2.99
N PHE A 486 34.31 -7.36 3.22
CA PHE A 486 33.30 -7.97 2.33
C PHE A 486 33.17 -7.22 0.99
N LEU A 487 33.38 -5.91 0.97
CA LEU A 487 33.36 -5.15 -0.30
C LEU A 487 34.74 -5.13 -0.97
N ASN A 488 35.76 -5.71 -0.32
CA ASN A 488 37.14 -5.76 -0.80
C ASN A 488 37.68 -4.40 -1.27
N GLU A 489 37.41 -3.34 -0.51
CA GLU A 489 37.76 -1.96 -0.89
C GLU A 489 38.52 -1.24 0.24
N PHE A 490 39.84 -1.24 0.15
CA PHE A 490 40.73 -0.71 1.18
C PHE A 490 40.61 0.81 1.35
N LYS A 491 40.15 1.57 0.35
CA LYS A 491 39.89 3.02 0.50
C LYS A 491 38.86 3.32 1.59
N LEU A 492 38.00 2.35 1.92
CA LEU A 492 37.04 2.47 3.02
C LEU A 492 37.68 2.34 4.40
N PHE A 493 38.92 1.87 4.51
CA PHE A 493 39.55 1.54 5.79
C PHE A 493 39.52 2.71 6.79
N TRP A 494 40.07 3.86 6.42
CA TRP A 494 40.09 5.03 7.32
C TRP A 494 38.71 5.57 7.64
N TRP A 495 37.81 5.57 6.66
CA TRP A 495 36.42 5.98 6.89
C TRP A 495 35.68 5.01 7.82
N SER A 496 35.91 3.71 7.68
CA SER A 496 35.31 2.68 8.53
C SER A 496 35.78 2.79 9.97
N ILE A 497 37.06 3.08 10.20
CA ILE A 497 37.62 3.34 11.53
C ILE A 497 37.02 4.63 12.12
N LEU A 498 36.96 5.70 11.34
CA LEU A 498 36.44 6.99 11.81
C LEU A 498 34.96 6.87 12.20
N PHE A 499 34.10 6.41 11.29
CA PHE A 499 32.67 6.30 11.53
C PHE A 499 32.32 5.19 12.53
N GLY A 500 33.00 4.04 12.44
CA GLY A 500 32.88 2.97 13.42
C GLY A 500 33.29 3.44 14.81
N GLY A 501 34.39 4.18 14.94
CA GLY A 501 34.89 4.72 16.20
C GLY A 501 33.92 5.75 16.80
N ILE A 502 33.39 6.66 15.97
CA ILE A 502 32.35 7.62 16.39
C ILE A 502 31.09 6.88 16.83
N ALA A 503 30.66 5.85 16.09
CA ALA A 503 29.48 5.06 16.43
C ALA A 503 29.67 4.29 17.75
N PHE A 504 30.81 3.66 17.96
CA PHE A 504 31.19 3.02 19.22
C PHE A 504 31.09 4.02 20.37
N TRP A 505 31.78 5.17 20.26
CA TRP A 505 31.77 6.20 21.30
C TRP A 505 30.39 6.76 21.58
N THR A 506 29.56 6.89 20.54
CA THR A 506 28.17 7.31 20.66
C THR A 506 27.40 6.31 21.53
N VAL A 507 27.47 5.00 21.27
CA VAL A 507 26.79 4.00 22.11
C VAL A 507 27.24 4.06 23.56
N ILE A 508 28.55 4.21 23.81
CA ILE A 508 29.09 4.30 25.17
C ILE A 508 28.55 5.54 25.91
N LYS A 509 28.71 6.73 25.31
CA LYS A 509 28.45 8.01 25.98
C LYS A 509 26.99 8.43 25.98
N HIS A 510 26.18 7.91 25.06
CA HIS A 510 24.81 8.38 24.90
C HIS A 510 23.95 8.02 26.12
N LYS A 511 23.27 9.03 26.66
CA LYS A 511 22.48 8.90 27.90
C LYS A 511 21.04 8.52 27.66
N ASN A 512 20.48 8.84 26.48
CA ASN A 512 19.06 8.63 26.19
C ASN A 512 18.86 7.47 25.19
N PRO A 513 18.48 6.27 25.64
CA PRO A 513 18.30 5.10 24.76
C PRO A 513 17.26 5.32 23.65
N ARG A 514 16.28 6.22 23.84
CA ARG A 514 15.23 6.48 22.84
C ARG A 514 15.75 7.21 21.61
N THR A 515 16.75 8.08 21.78
CA THR A 515 17.33 8.85 20.67
C THR A 515 18.56 8.19 20.06
N LEU A 516 19.16 7.20 20.74
CA LEU A 516 20.37 6.51 20.27
C LEU A 516 20.24 5.95 18.84
N PRO A 517 19.13 5.26 18.45
CA PRO A 517 19.01 4.72 17.09
C PRO A 517 19.06 5.78 15.99
N TRP A 518 18.59 7.01 16.26
CA TRP A 518 18.64 8.11 15.29
C TRP A 518 20.08 8.55 14.98
N TRP A 519 20.92 8.65 16.02
CA TRP A 519 22.33 9.01 15.85
C TRP A 519 23.10 7.95 15.07
N ILE A 520 22.89 6.68 15.41
CA ILE A 520 23.51 5.58 14.67
C ILE A 520 23.02 5.56 13.22
N LEU A 521 21.71 5.70 12.97
CA LEU A 521 21.17 5.76 11.62
C LEU A 521 21.77 6.91 10.79
N GLY A 522 21.96 8.09 11.40
CA GLY A 522 22.64 9.21 10.76
C GLY A 522 24.09 8.92 10.38
N LEU A 523 24.86 8.28 11.28
CA LEU A 523 26.24 7.87 10.99
C LEU A 523 26.31 6.81 9.88
N VAL A 524 25.45 5.79 9.93
CA VAL A 524 25.35 4.76 8.87
C VAL A 524 24.97 5.41 7.53
N PHE A 525 24.05 6.37 7.53
CA PHE A 525 23.64 7.06 6.31
C PHE A 525 24.80 7.85 5.67
N ILE A 526 25.51 8.66 6.45
CA ILE A 526 26.66 9.44 5.95
C ILE A 526 27.76 8.50 5.45
N TYR A 527 28.07 7.45 6.21
CA TYR A 527 29.05 6.45 5.79
C TYR A 527 28.62 5.73 4.50
N GLY A 528 27.33 5.42 4.37
CA GLY A 528 26.75 4.85 3.16
C GLY A 528 26.94 5.74 1.93
N LEU A 529 26.81 7.07 2.06
CA LEU A 529 27.10 8.01 0.97
C LEU A 529 28.59 7.98 0.56
N ILE A 530 29.49 7.85 1.53
CA ILE A 530 30.94 7.70 1.28
C ILE A 530 31.23 6.39 0.57
N LEU A 531 30.62 5.29 1.05
CA LEU A 531 30.72 3.97 0.44
C LEU A 531 30.27 4.01 -1.02
N VAL A 532 29.11 4.60 -1.29
CA VAL A 532 28.61 4.80 -2.65
C VAL A 532 29.61 5.59 -3.47
N LYS A 533 30.13 6.72 -2.95
CA LYS A 533 31.11 7.54 -3.68
C LYS A 533 32.42 6.82 -3.97
N ILE A 534 32.89 5.92 -3.10
CA ILE A 534 34.19 5.26 -3.28
C ILE A 534 34.10 4.04 -4.19
N ILE A 535 33.00 3.28 -4.07
CA ILE A 535 32.80 2.04 -4.82
C ILE A 535 32.24 2.32 -6.21
N LEU A 536 31.42 3.36 -6.36
CA LEU A 536 30.57 3.56 -7.55
C LEU A 536 30.90 4.80 -8.37
N LEU A 537 31.65 5.76 -7.82
CA LEU A 537 32.09 6.99 -8.49
C LEU A 537 33.63 7.07 -8.46
#